data_AF-A0A948AMM5-F1
#
_entry.id   AF-A0A948AMM5-F1
#
_cell.length_a   1.000
_cell.length_b   1.000
_cell.length_c   1.000
_cell.angle_alpha   90.00
_cell.angle_beta   90.00
_cell.angle_gamma   90.00
#
_symmetry.space_group_name_H-M   'P 1'
#
loop_
_entity.id
_entity.type
_entity.pdbx_description
1 polymer ?
#
loop_
_entity_poly.entity_id
_entity_poly.type
_entity_poly.pdbx_seq_one_letter_code
_entity_poly.pdbx_strand_id
1 'polypeptide(L)'
;MIRRRRSQPCPAASDGLHRRGHGGQPAADRGQVHHRVRGQLRVAGRGRRPLVLRPRQRRRRRHRAEGGGAPPDRNHPYGHHNYETLGALAASLLLLVTGFVLGKEAVENLLAGVSTTPRWGALIAAIVSIIAKEAMARYTDRAGRIHNSPALITNAVHHRSDALSSLAAAIGITGARCGAPFLDSVAALVIAVWIVWIGWQLMKNNTDILMETRPGDEFVSQVHDVALSVEGVEAVTFLVVRPRGSVYLADIAIAVRPDMSVSEGHGLAHAVEDALREDVVRLIGVTVHVEPHTARGTIADGS
;
A
#
# COMPACT_ATOMS: atom_id res chain seq x y z
N MET A 1 -25.99 -48.24 -4.30
CA MET A 1 -27.03 -47.71 -3.40
C MET A 1 -26.90 -46.19 -3.38
N ILE A 2 -27.56 -45.46 -4.29
CA ILE A 2 -28.91 -44.86 -4.15
C ILE A 2 -28.95 -43.83 -2.99
N ARG A 3 -28.67 -42.54 -3.25
CA ARG A 3 -29.58 -41.44 -3.69
C ARG A 3 -30.29 -40.76 -2.51
N ARG A 4 -30.10 -39.43 -2.34
CA ARG A 4 -31.17 -38.42 -2.48
C ARG A 4 -30.70 -36.98 -2.19
N ARG A 5 -30.78 -36.16 -3.26
CA ARG A 5 -31.05 -34.71 -3.23
C ARG A 5 -32.48 -34.43 -2.74
N ARG A 6 -32.68 -33.29 -2.08
CA ARG A 6 -33.87 -32.40 -2.10
C ARG A 6 -33.34 -30.99 -1.77
N SER A 7 -33.41 -29.90 -2.54
CA SER A 7 -34.38 -29.24 -3.43
C SER A 7 -35.67 -28.74 -2.74
N GLN A 8 -35.62 -27.44 -2.35
CA GLN A 8 -36.68 -26.40 -2.41
C GLN A 8 -37.95 -26.59 -1.54
N PRO A 9 -38.82 -25.56 -1.30
CA PRO A 9 -39.00 -24.29 -2.03
C PRO A 9 -39.26 -22.98 -1.22
N CYS A 10 -39.16 -21.82 -1.89
CA CYS A 10 -39.93 -20.60 -1.58
C CYS A 10 -41.37 -20.73 -2.08
N PRO A 11 -42.34 -20.01 -1.49
CA PRO A 11 -43.22 -19.19 -2.35
C PRO A 11 -43.78 -17.88 -1.74
N ALA A 12 -44.19 -17.01 -2.68
CA ALA A 12 -45.29 -16.02 -2.65
C ALA A 12 -45.13 -14.77 -1.76
N ALA A 13 -45.12 -13.53 -2.25
CA ALA A 13 -46.02 -12.82 -3.19
C ALA A 13 -47.49 -12.78 -2.74
N SER A 14 -47.90 -11.64 -2.15
CA SER A 14 -49.29 -11.27 -1.97
C SER A 14 -49.49 -9.79 -2.29
N ASP A 15 -50.23 -9.58 -3.39
CA ASP A 15 -50.95 -8.36 -3.76
C ASP A 15 -51.96 -7.95 -2.69
N GLY A 16 -52.23 -6.64 -2.60
CA GLY A 16 -53.28 -6.10 -1.75
C GLY A 16 -53.52 -4.60 -1.95
N LEU A 17 -54.25 -4.26 -3.01
CA LEU A 17 -54.93 -2.98 -3.23
C LEU A 17 -55.75 -2.54 -1.99
N HIS A 18 -55.78 -1.23 -1.68
CA HIS A 18 -56.96 -0.38 -1.96
C HIS A 18 -56.91 1.07 -1.41
N ARG A 19 -57.33 1.99 -2.29
CA ARG A 19 -58.18 3.20 -2.10
C ARG A 19 -57.58 4.44 -1.42
N ARG A 20 -57.44 5.54 -2.19
CA ARG A 20 -58.37 6.71 -2.36
C ARG A 20 -58.34 7.64 -1.13
N GLY A 21 -58.18 8.96 -1.22
CA GLY A 21 -58.13 9.90 -2.34
C GLY A 21 -58.27 11.34 -1.81
N HIS A 22 -58.21 12.31 -2.72
CA HIS A 22 -58.52 13.75 -2.59
C HIS A 22 -57.57 14.58 -1.68
N GLY A 23 -57.14 15.79 -2.05
CA GLY A 23 -57.46 16.67 -3.16
C GLY A 23 -56.68 17.99 -2.97
N GLY A 24 -56.51 18.77 -4.03
CA GLY A 24 -55.87 20.10 -3.96
C GLY A 24 -55.17 20.50 -5.25
N GLN A 25 -55.94 21.08 -6.16
CA GLN A 25 -55.56 21.64 -7.46
C GLN A 25 -54.85 23.02 -7.34
N PRO A 26 -54.39 23.63 -8.47
CA PRO A 26 -53.16 24.41 -8.56
C PRO A 26 -53.37 25.90 -8.89
N ALA A 27 -52.28 26.67 -8.94
CA ALA A 27 -52.18 27.94 -9.67
C ALA A 27 -50.78 27.96 -10.33
N ALA A 28 -50.59 27.95 -11.65
CA ALA A 28 -51.00 28.89 -12.69
C ALA A 28 -50.39 30.29 -12.49
N ASP A 29 -49.28 30.55 -13.18
CA ASP A 29 -49.06 31.87 -13.78
C ASP A 29 -48.43 31.72 -15.17
N ARG A 30 -49.10 32.34 -16.14
CA ARG A 30 -48.75 32.48 -17.54
C ARG A 30 -48.67 33.99 -17.81
N GLY A 31 -47.57 34.43 -18.36
CA GLY A 31 -47.49 35.70 -19.09
C GLY A 31 -46.06 35.94 -19.54
N GLN A 32 -45.74 36.43 -20.74
CA GLN A 32 -46.53 36.87 -21.88
C GLN A 32 -45.62 36.82 -23.11
N VAL A 33 -46.23 36.60 -24.26
CA VAL A 33 -45.64 36.68 -25.60
C VAL A 33 -45.60 38.15 -26.03
N HIS A 34 -44.51 38.60 -26.62
CA HIS A 34 -44.51 39.77 -27.49
C HIS A 34 -43.74 39.52 -28.79
N HIS A 35 -44.46 39.70 -29.90
CA HIS A 35 -44.00 39.79 -31.28
C HIS A 35 -42.99 40.93 -31.51
N ARG A 36 -41.95 40.70 -32.33
CA ARG A 36 -41.55 41.65 -33.39
C ARG A 36 -40.64 41.04 -34.48
N VAL A 37 -41.27 40.85 -35.64
CA VAL A 37 -40.87 41.12 -37.04
C VAL A 37 -39.39 41.37 -37.40
N ARG A 38 -38.92 40.52 -38.34
CA ARG A 38 -37.97 40.69 -39.48
C ARG A 38 -36.70 41.55 -39.34
N GLY A 39 -35.58 40.88 -39.63
CA GLY A 39 -34.40 41.48 -40.25
C GLY A 39 -33.56 40.39 -40.95
N GLN A 40 -33.68 40.28 -42.27
CA GLN A 40 -32.70 39.59 -43.11
C GLN A 40 -31.40 40.40 -43.09
N LEU A 41 -30.23 39.74 -43.06
CA LEU A 41 -29.06 40.07 -43.90
C LEU A 41 -27.86 39.13 -43.61
N ARG A 42 -27.38 38.53 -44.72
CA ARG A 42 -25.98 38.24 -45.08
C ARG A 42 -25.14 37.25 -44.26
N VAL A 43 -25.01 36.07 -44.87
CA VAL A 43 -23.76 35.37 -45.23
C VAL A 43 -22.45 36.05 -44.79
N ALA A 44 -21.67 35.35 -43.97
CA ALA A 44 -20.21 35.32 -44.05
C ALA A 44 -19.68 34.06 -43.36
N GLY A 45 -19.08 33.16 -44.14
CA GLY A 45 -18.47 31.94 -43.65
C GLY A 45 -17.31 32.23 -42.68
N ARG A 46 -17.32 31.57 -41.53
CA ARG A 46 -16.14 31.40 -40.69
C ARG A 46 -15.83 29.91 -40.60
N GLY A 47 -14.73 29.52 -41.23
CA GLY A 47 -14.19 28.18 -41.20
C GLY A 47 -14.08 27.67 -39.76
N ARG A 48 -14.63 26.47 -39.53
CA ARG A 48 -14.37 25.69 -38.34
C ARG A 48 -12.88 25.35 -38.34
N ARG A 49 -12.10 26.07 -37.54
CA ARG A 49 -10.72 25.67 -37.24
C ARG A 49 -10.78 24.34 -36.49
N PRO A 50 -9.97 23.33 -36.86
CA PRO A 50 -9.88 22.11 -36.07
C PRO A 50 -9.40 22.47 -34.66
N LEU A 51 -10.01 21.84 -33.67
CA LEU A 51 -9.67 21.97 -32.26
C LEU A 51 -8.29 21.33 -32.06
N VAL A 52 -7.24 22.11 -32.27
CA VAL A 52 -5.87 21.69 -31.95
C VAL A 52 -5.77 21.67 -30.43
N LEU A 53 -5.91 20.48 -29.84
CA LEU A 53 -5.56 20.21 -28.45
C LEU A 53 -4.09 20.60 -28.28
N ARG A 54 -3.84 21.80 -27.73
CA ARG A 54 -2.49 22.20 -27.35
C ARG A 54 -2.04 21.26 -26.25
N PRO A 55 -0.87 20.61 -26.37
CA PRO A 55 -0.32 19.87 -25.25
C PRO A 55 -0.11 20.87 -24.12
N ARG A 56 -0.84 20.69 -23.02
CA ARG A 56 -0.50 21.36 -21.75
C ARG A 56 0.91 20.90 -21.41
N GLN A 57 1.90 21.74 -21.70
CA GLN A 57 3.24 21.57 -21.17
C GLN A 57 3.17 21.83 -19.65
N ARG A 58 2.64 20.85 -18.91
CA ARG A 58 2.87 20.74 -17.49
C ARG A 58 4.37 20.52 -17.35
N ARG A 59 5.05 21.52 -16.76
CA ARG A 59 6.44 21.41 -16.36
C ARG A 59 6.62 20.07 -15.66
N ARG A 60 7.39 19.16 -16.26
CA ARG A 60 7.86 17.92 -15.64
C ARG A 60 8.60 18.29 -14.37
N ARG A 61 7.88 18.46 -13.26
CA ARG A 61 8.45 18.35 -11.93
C ARG A 61 8.85 16.89 -11.88
N ARG A 62 10.13 16.61 -12.15
CA ARG A 62 10.72 15.32 -11.82
C ARG A 62 10.50 15.17 -10.32
N HIS A 63 9.43 14.50 -9.94
CA HIS A 63 9.26 13.96 -8.61
C HIS A 63 10.36 12.90 -8.51
N ARG A 64 11.57 13.37 -8.15
CA ARG A 64 12.64 12.52 -7.67
C ARG A 64 12.03 11.95 -6.40
N ALA A 65 11.48 10.75 -6.48
CA ALA A 65 11.28 9.94 -5.30
C ALA A 65 12.68 9.84 -4.68
N GLU A 66 12.93 10.65 -3.65
CA GLU A 66 14.10 10.52 -2.78
C GLU A 66 13.87 9.28 -1.91
N GLY A 67 13.74 8.11 -2.57
CA GLY A 67 13.93 6.83 -1.93
C GLY A 67 15.41 6.72 -1.58
N GLY A 68 15.73 6.21 -0.39
CA GLY A 68 17.06 6.24 0.23
C GLY A 68 18.19 5.47 -0.49
N GLY A 69 18.07 5.22 -1.80
CA GLY A 69 19.12 4.67 -2.65
C GLY A 69 19.99 5.77 -3.27
N ALA A 70 21.29 5.49 -3.42
CA ALA A 70 22.15 6.30 -4.26
C ALA A 70 21.54 6.42 -5.68
N PRO A 71 21.65 7.60 -6.32
CA PRO A 71 21.01 7.87 -7.60
C PRO A 71 21.46 6.86 -8.67
N PRO A 72 20.66 6.67 -9.75
CA PRO A 72 21.02 5.78 -10.85
C PRO A 72 22.43 6.08 -11.40
N ASP A 73 23.19 5.02 -11.63
CA ASP A 73 24.49 5.08 -12.29
C ASP A 73 24.51 4.16 -13.54
N ARG A 74 25.65 4.07 -14.24
CA ARG A 74 25.76 3.28 -15.47
C ARG A 74 25.60 1.77 -15.25
N ASN A 75 25.98 1.27 -14.08
CA ASN A 75 25.89 -0.14 -13.71
C ASN A 75 24.54 -0.46 -13.05
N HIS A 76 23.84 0.55 -12.53
CA HIS A 76 22.57 0.47 -11.82
C HIS A 76 21.56 1.48 -12.39
N PRO A 77 20.92 1.20 -13.55
CA PRO A 77 19.99 2.12 -14.21
C PRO A 77 18.75 2.50 -13.38
N TYR A 78 18.38 1.65 -12.42
CA TYR A 78 17.27 1.87 -11.48
C TYR A 78 17.74 2.32 -10.09
N GLY A 79 19.02 2.64 -9.93
CA GLY A 79 19.62 3.01 -8.65
C GLY A 79 19.87 1.83 -7.71
N HIS A 80 20.24 2.15 -6.48
CA HIS A 80 20.79 1.20 -5.51
C HIS A 80 19.75 0.66 -4.51
N HIS A 81 18.46 0.69 -4.87
CA HIS A 81 17.37 0.36 -3.95
C HIS A 81 17.45 -1.06 -3.34
N ASN A 82 18.03 -2.03 -4.07
CA ASN A 82 18.21 -3.39 -3.56
C ASN A 82 19.33 -3.51 -2.50
N TYR A 83 20.28 -2.58 -2.45
CA TYR A 83 21.34 -2.60 -1.42
C TYR A 83 20.77 -2.32 -0.02
N GLU A 84 19.73 -1.49 0.06
CA GLU A 84 18.97 -1.29 1.30
C GLU A 84 18.36 -2.60 1.78
N THR A 85 17.73 -3.35 0.87
CA THR A 85 17.16 -4.68 1.15
C THR A 85 18.22 -5.69 1.58
N LEU A 86 19.39 -5.70 0.95
CA LEU A 86 20.51 -6.56 1.35
C LEU A 86 21.03 -6.21 2.75
N GLY A 87 21.15 -4.92 3.06
CA GLY A 87 21.49 -4.46 4.41
C GLY A 87 20.46 -4.89 5.45
N ALA A 88 19.17 -4.75 5.12
CA ALA A 88 18.06 -5.19 5.97
C ALA A 88 18.05 -6.72 6.17
N LEU A 89 18.37 -7.52 5.15
CA LEU A 89 18.54 -8.97 5.27
C LEU A 89 19.68 -9.32 6.22
N ALA A 90 20.85 -8.71 6.05
CA ALA A 90 21.98 -8.92 6.95
C ALA A 90 21.63 -8.54 8.40
N ALA A 91 20.96 -7.42 8.60
CA ALA A 91 20.48 -7.00 9.92
C ALA A 91 19.48 -8.00 10.52
N SER A 92 18.53 -8.51 9.72
CA SER A 92 17.56 -9.51 10.16
C SER A 92 18.22 -10.85 10.54
N LEU A 93 19.29 -11.24 9.84
CA LEU A 93 20.09 -12.43 10.19
C LEU A 93 20.79 -12.26 11.54
N LEU A 94 21.44 -11.12 11.75
CA LEU A 94 22.09 -10.80 13.03
C LEU A 94 21.08 -10.77 14.18
N LEU A 95 19.87 -10.25 13.92
CA LEU A 95 18.79 -10.23 14.90
C LEU A 95 18.32 -11.65 15.27
N LEU A 96 18.18 -12.54 14.28
CA LEU A 96 17.86 -13.95 14.51
C LEU A 96 18.93 -14.64 15.36
N VAL A 97 20.21 -14.48 15.01
CA VAL A 97 21.33 -15.04 15.78
C VAL A 97 21.30 -14.53 17.23
N THR A 98 21.08 -13.23 17.41
CA THR A 98 20.95 -12.61 18.74
C THR A 98 19.80 -13.23 19.53
N GLY A 99 18.63 -13.39 18.92
CA GLY A 99 17.47 -14.04 19.53
C GLY A 99 17.76 -15.49 19.94
N PHE A 100 18.45 -16.28 19.11
CA PHE A 100 18.84 -17.65 19.43
C PHE A 100 19.84 -17.73 20.58
N VAL A 101 20.86 -16.86 20.60
CA VAL A 101 21.84 -16.81 21.70
C VAL A 101 21.15 -16.47 23.01
N LEU A 102 20.31 -15.42 23.04
CA LEU A 102 19.54 -15.04 24.23
C LEU A 102 18.59 -16.16 24.68
N GLY A 103 17.91 -16.82 23.74
CA GLY A 103 17.01 -17.93 24.04
C GLY A 103 17.75 -19.13 24.63
N LYS A 104 18.93 -19.46 24.09
CA LYS A 104 19.79 -20.52 24.62
C LYS A 104 20.23 -20.21 26.05
N GLU A 105 20.74 -19.00 26.31
CA GLU A 105 21.14 -18.57 27.66
C GLU A 105 19.96 -18.62 28.64
N ALA A 106 18.77 -18.18 28.22
CA ALA A 106 17.57 -18.23 29.05
C ALA A 106 17.17 -19.68 29.41
N VAL A 107 17.25 -20.62 28.46
CA VAL A 107 16.98 -22.05 28.69
C VAL A 107 18.03 -22.68 29.60
N GLU A 108 19.32 -22.41 29.37
CA GLU A 108 20.41 -22.92 30.20
C GLU A 108 20.29 -22.45 31.65
N ASN A 109 19.97 -21.18 31.88
CA ASN A 109 19.72 -20.62 33.22
C ASN A 109 18.52 -21.29 33.91
N LEU A 110 17.45 -21.54 33.15
CA LEU A 110 16.25 -22.20 33.68
C LEU A 110 16.52 -23.67 34.05
N LEU A 111 17.27 -24.40 33.23
CA LEU A 111 17.62 -25.81 33.49
C LEU A 111 18.65 -25.98 34.60
N ALA A 112 19.64 -25.08 34.69
CA ALA A 112 20.67 -25.14 35.71
C ALA A 112 20.15 -24.73 37.11
N GLY A 113 18.94 -24.16 37.20
CA GLY A 113 18.43 -23.53 38.42
C GLY A 113 19.27 -22.32 38.86
N VAL A 114 20.24 -21.90 38.04
CA VAL A 114 21.13 -20.78 38.30
C VAL A 114 20.31 -19.52 38.05
N SER A 115 19.81 -18.97 39.14
CA SER A 115 19.03 -17.75 39.09
C SER A 115 19.91 -16.60 39.56
N THR A 116 20.68 -16.04 38.64
CA THR A 116 21.43 -14.82 38.93
C THR A 116 20.41 -13.72 39.15
N THR A 117 20.25 -13.30 40.41
CA THR A 117 19.34 -12.20 40.70
C THR A 117 19.91 -10.95 40.01
N PRO A 118 19.23 -10.34 39.02
CA PRO A 118 19.81 -9.26 38.24
C PRO A 118 20.27 -8.14 39.16
N ARG A 119 21.38 -7.44 38.91
CA ARG A 119 21.85 -6.35 39.80
C ARG A 119 20.93 -5.12 39.70
N TRP A 120 20.94 -4.21 40.69
CA TRP A 120 20.12 -2.98 40.64
C TRP A 120 20.32 -2.16 39.36
N GLY A 121 21.53 -2.22 38.79
CA GLY A 121 21.82 -1.61 37.50
C GLY A 121 20.95 -2.12 36.34
N ALA A 122 20.57 -3.40 36.32
CA ALA A 122 19.72 -3.96 35.26
C ALA A 122 18.30 -3.39 35.31
N LEU A 123 17.74 -3.24 36.51
CA LEU A 123 16.42 -2.63 36.70
C LEU A 123 16.43 -1.14 36.31
N ILE A 124 17.45 -0.39 36.73
CA ILE A 124 17.61 1.03 36.35
C ILE A 124 17.74 1.15 34.83
N ALA A 125 18.56 0.31 34.19
CA ALA A 125 18.71 0.30 32.73
C ALA A 125 17.39 -0.01 32.02
N ALA A 126 16.60 -0.98 32.50
CA ALA A 126 15.29 -1.30 31.94
C ALA A 126 14.32 -0.11 32.07
N ILE A 127 14.25 0.53 33.23
CA ILE A 127 13.41 1.71 33.47
C ILE A 127 13.82 2.87 32.54
N VAL A 128 15.12 3.16 32.45
CA VAL A 128 15.64 4.19 31.53
C VAL A 128 15.29 3.86 30.08
N SER A 129 15.40 2.59 29.67
CA SER A 129 15.03 2.14 28.33
C SER A 129 13.54 2.36 28.03
N ILE A 130 12.64 2.03 28.97
CA ILE A 130 11.20 2.27 28.84
C ILE A 130 10.91 3.76 28.66
N ILE A 131 11.48 4.61 29.53
CA ILE A 131 11.30 6.06 29.46
C ILE A 131 11.82 6.61 28.13
N ALA A 132 13.00 6.19 27.69
CA ALA A 132 13.59 6.63 26.43
C ALA A 132 12.74 6.22 25.23
N LYS A 133 12.27 4.96 25.16
CA LYS A 133 11.42 4.45 24.07
C LYS A 133 10.06 5.14 24.02
N GLU A 134 9.43 5.36 25.17
CA GLU A 134 8.17 6.10 25.24
C GLU A 134 8.34 7.57 24.82
N ALA A 135 9.43 8.22 25.24
CA ALA A 135 9.76 9.57 24.80
C ALA A 135 9.98 9.63 23.28
N MET A 136 10.70 8.66 22.72
CA MET A 136 10.97 8.57 21.29
C MET A 136 9.68 8.29 20.50
N ALA A 137 8.80 7.42 21.01
CA ALA A 137 7.48 7.15 20.42
C ALA A 137 6.61 8.42 20.40
N ARG A 138 6.56 9.19 21.49
CA ARG A 138 5.80 10.45 21.54
C ARG A 138 6.38 11.50 20.61
N TYR A 139 7.70 11.60 20.55
CA TYR A 139 8.38 12.54 19.67
C TYR A 139 8.11 12.24 18.19
N THR A 140 8.28 10.98 17.80
CA THR A 140 8.05 10.52 16.42
C THR A 140 6.58 10.60 16.01
N ASP A 141 5.63 10.27 16.90
CA ASP A 141 4.20 10.44 16.63
C ASP A 141 3.86 11.93 16.43
N ARG A 142 4.36 12.80 17.31
CA ARG A 142 4.14 14.24 17.20
C ARG A 142 4.75 14.81 15.92
N ALA A 143 5.98 14.45 15.59
CA ALA A 143 6.63 14.86 14.34
C ALA A 143 5.88 14.32 13.11
N GLY A 144 5.43 13.07 13.16
CA GLY A 144 4.65 12.44 12.10
C GLY A 144 3.33 13.15 11.84
N ARG A 145 2.61 13.57 12.89
CA ARG A 145 1.37 14.35 12.76
C ARG A 145 1.62 15.78 12.26
N ILE A 146 2.66 16.45 12.74
CA ILE A 146 3.00 17.81 12.30
C ILE A 146 3.38 17.83 10.82
N HIS A 147 4.17 16.85 10.38
CA HIS A 147 4.66 16.77 9.00
C HIS A 147 3.74 15.95 8.08
N ASN A 148 2.58 15.49 8.55
CA ASN A 148 1.68 14.57 7.84
C ASN A 148 2.44 13.41 7.17
N SER A 149 3.37 12.81 7.91
CA SER A 149 4.25 11.73 7.43
C SER A 149 3.79 10.39 7.99
N PRO A 150 3.14 9.54 7.17
CA PRO A 150 2.76 8.19 7.58
C PRO A 150 3.96 7.36 8.04
N ALA A 151 5.13 7.56 7.42
CA ALA A 151 6.36 6.84 7.79
C ALA A 151 6.79 7.12 9.24
N LEU A 152 6.72 8.38 9.68
CA LEU A 152 7.05 8.75 11.07
C LEU A 152 6.01 8.22 12.07
N ILE A 153 4.74 8.19 11.70
CA ILE A 153 3.66 7.63 12.53
C ILE A 153 3.86 6.11 12.69
N THR A 154 4.18 5.40 11.61
CA THR A 154 4.51 3.97 11.66
C THR A 154 5.71 3.70 12.56
N ASN A 155 6.76 4.52 12.46
CA ASN A 155 7.94 4.38 13.32
C ASN A 155 7.61 4.63 14.80
N ALA A 156 6.67 5.54 15.10
CA ALA A 156 6.20 5.77 16.47
C ALA A 156 5.50 4.55 17.07
N VAL A 157 4.65 3.87 16.28
CA VAL A 157 4.00 2.61 16.69
C VAL A 157 5.05 1.53 16.98
N HIS A 158 6.09 1.45 16.15
CA HIS A 158 7.19 0.51 16.36
C HIS A 158 7.91 0.75 17.69
N HIS A 159 8.26 2.00 18.00
CA HIS A 159 8.85 2.36 19.30
C HIS A 159 7.95 2.01 20.49
N ARG A 160 6.61 2.09 20.34
CA ARG A 160 5.69 1.63 21.39
C ARG A 160 5.73 0.12 21.59
N SER A 161 5.80 -0.65 20.50
CA SER A 161 5.96 -2.11 20.59
C SER A 161 7.26 -2.48 21.33
N ASP A 162 8.35 -1.75 21.07
CA ASP A 162 9.62 -1.96 21.76
C ASP A 162 9.58 -1.57 23.23
N ALA A 163 8.78 -0.57 23.59
CA ALA A 163 8.57 -0.18 24.99
C ALA A 163 7.81 -1.27 25.76
N LEU A 164 6.82 -1.93 25.13
CA LEU A 164 6.11 -3.07 25.71
C LEU A 164 7.05 -4.26 25.98
N SER A 165 7.96 -4.57 25.04
CA SER A 165 8.97 -5.60 25.25
C SER A 165 9.91 -5.26 26.41
N SER A 166 10.31 -3.98 26.55
CA SER A 166 11.11 -3.53 27.71
C SER A 166 10.34 -3.54 29.03
N LEU A 167 9.02 -3.32 29.00
CA LEU A 167 8.17 -3.47 30.17
C LEU A 167 8.11 -4.93 30.63
N ALA A 168 7.97 -5.88 29.70
CA ALA A 168 8.03 -7.31 30.01
C ALA A 168 9.36 -7.69 30.69
N ALA A 169 10.48 -7.16 30.20
CA ALA A 169 11.80 -7.35 30.82
C ALA A 169 11.85 -6.78 32.26
N ALA A 170 11.34 -5.55 32.46
CA ALA A 170 11.30 -4.93 33.78
C ALA A 170 10.45 -5.70 34.79
N ILE A 171 9.33 -6.28 34.34
CA ILE A 171 8.49 -7.16 35.16
C ILE A 171 9.25 -8.42 35.54
N GLY A 172 9.96 -9.06 34.60
CA GLY A 172 10.81 -10.23 34.87
C GLY A 172 11.89 -9.95 35.91
N ILE A 173 12.64 -8.85 35.74
CA ILE A 173 13.68 -8.41 36.67
C ILE A 173 13.10 -8.14 38.07
N THR A 174 11.95 -7.47 38.14
CA THR A 174 11.29 -7.15 39.42
C THR A 174 10.80 -8.42 40.11
N GLY A 175 10.17 -9.34 39.37
CA GLY A 175 9.71 -10.62 39.88
C GLY A 175 10.87 -11.48 40.42
N ALA A 176 12.00 -11.49 39.72
CA ALA A 176 13.21 -12.17 40.18
C ALA A 176 13.73 -11.64 41.51
N ARG A 177 13.54 -10.35 41.78
CA ARG A 177 13.91 -9.69 43.04
C ARG A 177 12.92 -9.92 44.17
N CYS A 178 11.65 -10.14 43.86
CA CYS A 178 10.60 -10.42 44.84
C CYS A 178 10.60 -11.88 45.35
N GLY A 179 11.66 -12.65 45.09
CA GLY A 179 11.80 -14.03 45.55
C GLY A 179 11.39 -15.09 44.54
N ALA A 180 11.15 -14.73 43.28
CA ALA A 180 10.91 -15.67 42.18
C ALA A 180 11.97 -15.55 41.07
N PRO A 181 13.23 -15.94 41.32
CA PRO A 181 14.37 -15.67 40.43
C PRO A 181 14.24 -16.23 39.01
N PHE A 182 13.47 -17.30 38.83
CA PHE A 182 13.18 -17.91 37.52
C PHE A 182 12.38 -16.98 36.58
N LEU A 183 11.68 -15.97 37.12
CA LEU A 183 10.88 -15.04 36.30
C LEU A 183 11.73 -14.21 35.33
N ASP A 184 13.00 -13.94 35.66
CA ASP A 184 13.91 -13.24 34.76
C ASP A 184 14.25 -14.11 33.54
N SER A 185 14.59 -15.38 33.76
CA SER A 185 14.85 -16.34 32.68
C SER A 185 13.61 -16.60 31.82
N VAL A 186 12.42 -16.68 32.42
CA VAL A 186 11.15 -16.81 31.68
C VAL A 186 10.88 -15.57 30.83
N ALA A 187 11.04 -14.36 31.40
CA ALA A 187 10.87 -13.12 30.65
C ALA A 187 11.89 -13.01 29.49
N ALA A 188 13.15 -13.36 29.73
CA ALA A 188 14.19 -13.42 28.71
C ALA A 188 13.85 -14.41 27.59
N LEU A 189 13.31 -15.59 27.92
CA LEU A 189 12.87 -16.57 26.94
C LEU A 189 11.71 -16.06 26.08
N VAL A 190 10.70 -15.43 26.69
CA VAL A 190 9.58 -14.82 25.96
C VAL A 190 10.08 -13.75 25.00
N ILE A 191 10.99 -12.88 25.45
CA ILE A 191 11.59 -11.84 24.62
C ILE A 191 12.42 -12.46 23.48
N ALA A 192 13.19 -13.51 23.75
CA ALA A 192 13.97 -14.21 22.73
C ALA A 192 13.07 -14.80 21.62
N VAL A 193 11.97 -15.46 21.98
CA VAL A 193 10.97 -15.95 21.02
C VAL A 193 10.39 -14.80 20.20
N TRP A 194 10.07 -13.69 20.84
CA TRP A 194 9.54 -12.49 20.17
C TRP A 194 10.55 -11.89 19.18
N ILE A 195 11.83 -11.80 19.57
CA ILE A 195 12.92 -11.31 18.71
C ILE A 195 13.11 -12.24 17.51
N VAL A 196 13.12 -13.56 17.71
CA VAL A 196 13.23 -14.54 16.62
C VAL A 196 12.05 -14.41 15.65
N TRP A 197 10.83 -14.26 16.16
CA TRP A 197 9.65 -14.05 15.33
C TRP A 197 9.75 -12.76 14.49
N ILE A 198 10.14 -11.64 15.09
CA ILE A 198 10.36 -10.38 14.34
C ILE A 198 11.46 -10.55 13.29
N GLY A 199 12.60 -11.14 13.68
CA GLY A 199 13.73 -11.38 12.78
C GLY A 199 13.33 -12.25 11.58
N TRP A 200 12.51 -13.28 11.80
CA TRP A 200 11.99 -14.14 10.74
C TRP A 200 11.06 -13.40 9.79
N GLN A 201 10.13 -12.61 10.32
CA GLN A 201 9.22 -11.80 9.50
C GLN A 201 9.97 -10.78 8.66
N LEU A 202 11.01 -10.16 9.23
CA LEU A 202 11.85 -9.20 8.53
C LEU A 202 12.67 -9.87 7.42
N MET A 203 13.26 -11.04 7.72
CA MET A 203 13.99 -11.86 6.75
C MET A 203 13.09 -12.25 5.57
N LYS A 204 11.90 -12.79 5.86
CA LYS A 204 10.92 -13.19 4.85
C LYS A 204 10.53 -12.00 3.97
N ASN A 205 10.11 -10.88 4.58
CA ASN A 205 9.67 -9.71 3.81
C ASN A 205 10.77 -9.16 2.90
N ASN A 206 12.02 -9.10 3.37
CA ASN A 206 13.11 -8.63 2.51
C ASN A 206 13.48 -9.65 1.41
N THR A 207 13.32 -10.95 1.68
CA THR A 207 13.48 -11.98 0.65
C THR A 207 12.38 -11.87 -0.40
N ASP A 208 11.14 -11.63 0.01
CA ASP A 208 10.01 -11.40 -0.88
C ASP A 208 10.26 -10.21 -1.81
N ILE A 209 10.89 -9.13 -1.31
CA ILE A 209 11.32 -7.98 -2.13
C ILE A 209 12.37 -8.41 -3.18
N LEU A 210 13.39 -9.19 -2.79
CA LEU A 210 14.42 -9.65 -3.73
C LEU A 210 13.89 -10.63 -4.77
N MET A 211 12.91 -11.44 -4.40
CA MET A 211 12.23 -12.38 -5.30
C MET A 211 11.18 -11.70 -6.19
N GLU A 212 11.07 -10.36 -6.13
CA GLU A 212 10.08 -9.58 -6.86
C GLU A 212 8.64 -10.05 -6.62
N THR A 213 8.35 -10.46 -5.38
CA THR A 213 7.04 -11.00 -4.99
C THR A 213 5.96 -9.95 -5.20
N ARG A 214 4.82 -10.38 -5.76
CA ARG A 214 3.68 -9.51 -6.05
C ARG A 214 3.27 -8.74 -4.78
N PRO A 215 3.13 -7.40 -4.84
CA PRO A 215 2.65 -6.61 -3.72
C PRO A 215 1.18 -6.91 -3.42
N GLY A 216 0.71 -6.45 -2.25
CA GLY A 216 -0.66 -6.69 -1.81
C GLY A 216 -1.71 -6.21 -2.82
N ASP A 217 -2.84 -6.92 -2.88
CA ASP A 217 -3.89 -6.72 -3.89
C ASP A 217 -4.46 -5.30 -3.90
N GLU A 218 -4.50 -4.62 -2.75
CA GLU A 218 -4.93 -3.22 -2.65
C GLU A 218 -4.03 -2.29 -3.49
N PHE A 219 -2.70 -2.46 -3.43
CA PHE A 219 -1.77 -1.65 -4.20
C PHE A 219 -1.85 -1.98 -5.69
N VAL A 220 -1.99 -3.26 -6.03
CA VAL A 220 -2.16 -3.69 -7.43
C VAL A 220 -3.47 -3.14 -8.01
N SER A 221 -4.55 -3.16 -7.24
CA SER A 221 -5.85 -2.60 -7.64
C SER A 221 -5.77 -1.08 -7.81
N GLN A 222 -5.07 -0.38 -6.92
CA GLN A 222 -4.82 1.05 -7.09
C GLN A 222 -4.12 1.37 -8.41
N VAL A 223 -3.06 0.63 -8.76
CA VAL A 223 -2.33 0.81 -10.03
C VAL A 223 -3.24 0.51 -11.23
N HIS A 224 -4.01 -0.57 -11.15
CA HIS A 224 -4.99 -0.94 -12.17
C HIS A 224 -6.04 0.16 -12.40
N ASP A 225 -6.65 0.67 -11.32
CA ASP A 225 -7.76 1.62 -11.39
C ASP A 225 -7.30 2.99 -11.89
N VAL A 226 -6.10 3.43 -11.52
CA VAL A 226 -5.48 4.65 -12.07
C VAL A 226 -5.26 4.50 -13.56
N ALA A 227 -4.68 3.38 -14.02
CA ALA A 227 -4.47 3.16 -15.45
C ALA A 227 -5.78 3.12 -16.25
N LEU A 228 -6.82 2.47 -15.70
CA LEU A 228 -8.14 2.38 -16.33
C LEU A 228 -8.90 3.72 -16.34
N SER A 229 -8.58 4.63 -15.43
CA SER A 229 -9.20 5.97 -15.36
C SER A 229 -8.80 6.89 -16.53
N VAL A 230 -7.76 6.55 -17.28
CA VAL A 230 -7.27 7.34 -18.41
C VAL A 230 -8.18 7.16 -19.62
N GLU A 231 -8.75 8.26 -20.10
CA GLU A 231 -9.65 8.27 -21.26
C GLU A 231 -8.98 7.66 -22.50
N GLY A 232 -9.64 6.67 -23.11
CA GLY A 232 -9.13 5.94 -24.28
C GLY A 232 -8.54 4.57 -23.96
N VAL A 233 -8.29 4.27 -22.68
CA VAL A 233 -8.00 2.90 -22.22
C VAL A 233 -9.32 2.13 -22.12
N GLU A 234 -9.44 1.02 -22.85
CA GLU A 234 -10.65 0.19 -22.83
C GLU A 234 -10.56 -0.93 -21.78
N ALA A 235 -9.35 -1.45 -21.54
CA ALA A 235 -9.09 -2.44 -20.52
C ALA A 235 -7.60 -2.44 -20.13
N VAL A 236 -7.28 -2.98 -18.96
CA VAL A 236 -5.92 -3.39 -18.59
C VAL A 236 -5.83 -4.90 -18.78
N THR A 237 -5.08 -5.36 -19.76
CA THR A 237 -4.99 -6.79 -20.13
C THR A 237 -3.92 -7.52 -19.33
N PHE A 238 -2.89 -6.81 -18.91
CA PHE A 238 -1.79 -7.35 -18.13
C PHE A 238 -1.29 -6.30 -17.15
N LEU A 239 -1.05 -6.71 -15.90
CA LEU A 239 -0.44 -5.86 -14.89
C LEU A 239 0.48 -6.69 -14.01
N VAL A 240 1.76 -6.39 -14.05
CA VAL A 240 2.76 -6.95 -13.14
C VAL A 240 3.45 -5.80 -12.42
N VAL A 241 3.50 -5.89 -11.10
CA VAL A 241 4.16 -4.91 -10.25
C VAL A 241 5.28 -5.61 -9.47
N ARG A 242 6.50 -5.10 -9.61
CA ARG A 242 7.72 -5.68 -9.05
C ARG A 242 8.30 -4.75 -7.98
N PRO A 243 8.52 -5.21 -6.74
CA PRO A 243 9.21 -4.42 -5.73
C PRO A 243 10.69 -4.23 -6.07
N ARG A 244 11.23 -3.07 -5.68
CA ARG A 244 12.65 -2.71 -5.74
C ARG A 244 12.99 -1.91 -4.48
N GLY A 245 13.42 -2.58 -3.43
CA GLY A 245 13.60 -1.94 -2.12
C GLY A 245 12.30 -1.31 -1.62
N SER A 246 12.32 0.00 -1.37
CA SER A 246 11.17 0.77 -0.88
C SER A 246 10.18 1.22 -1.98
N VAL A 247 10.53 1.03 -3.25
CA VAL A 247 9.78 1.50 -4.43
C VAL A 247 9.32 0.34 -5.33
N TYR A 248 8.50 0.63 -6.34
CA TYR A 248 7.98 -0.36 -7.29
C TYR A 248 8.23 0.02 -8.75
N LEU A 249 8.35 -1.02 -9.59
CA LEU A 249 8.27 -0.95 -11.04
C LEU A 249 6.98 -1.62 -11.50
N ALA A 250 6.34 -1.10 -12.54
CA ALA A 250 5.15 -1.72 -13.12
C ALA A 250 5.33 -1.96 -14.63
N ASP A 251 4.96 -3.17 -15.06
CA ASP A 251 4.78 -3.52 -16.46
C ASP A 251 3.28 -3.67 -16.70
N ILE A 252 2.72 -2.86 -17.59
CA ILE A 252 1.28 -2.81 -17.84
C ILE A 252 1.00 -2.93 -19.34
N ALA A 253 0.01 -3.73 -19.71
CA ALA A 253 -0.55 -3.73 -21.06
C ALA A 253 -1.97 -3.15 -21.02
N ILE A 254 -2.25 -2.20 -21.89
CA ILE A 254 -3.55 -1.54 -22.04
C ILE A 254 -4.15 -1.92 -23.39
N ALA A 255 -5.45 -2.23 -23.37
CA ALA A 255 -6.23 -2.42 -24.58
C ALA A 255 -6.79 -1.09 -25.07
N VAL A 256 -6.65 -0.82 -26.35
CA VAL A 256 -7.14 0.39 -27.03
C VAL A 256 -7.90 0.04 -28.29
N ARG A 257 -8.66 0.99 -28.84
CA ARG A 257 -9.41 0.77 -30.08
C ARG A 257 -8.50 0.24 -31.21
N PRO A 258 -8.90 -0.82 -31.95
CA PRO A 258 -8.06 -1.43 -32.99
C PRO A 258 -7.70 -0.52 -34.17
N ASP A 259 -8.48 0.54 -34.42
CA ASP A 259 -8.25 1.52 -35.49
C ASP A 259 -7.36 2.69 -35.05
N MET A 260 -6.90 2.71 -33.80
CA MET A 260 -6.01 3.74 -33.27
C MET A 260 -4.63 3.66 -33.94
N SER A 261 -4.09 4.81 -34.36
CA SER A 261 -2.74 4.86 -34.93
C SER A 261 -1.67 4.60 -33.86
N VAL A 262 -0.50 4.13 -34.26
CA VAL A 262 0.65 3.92 -33.36
C VAL A 262 1.04 5.20 -32.62
N SER A 263 0.92 6.36 -33.27
CA SER A 263 1.23 7.66 -32.64
C SER A 263 0.22 8.04 -31.56
N GLU A 264 -1.07 7.75 -31.76
CA GLU A 264 -2.11 7.98 -30.75
C GLU A 264 -1.95 7.01 -29.59
N GLY A 265 -1.70 5.72 -29.88
CA GLY A 265 -1.41 4.72 -28.86
C GLY A 265 -0.20 5.07 -28.01
N HIS A 266 0.89 5.55 -28.63
CA HIS A 266 2.07 6.04 -27.89
C HIS A 266 1.74 7.24 -27.01
N GLY A 267 0.91 8.17 -27.49
CA GLY A 267 0.42 9.30 -26.69
C GLY A 267 -0.41 8.87 -25.49
N LEU A 268 -1.28 7.87 -25.67
CA LEU A 268 -2.09 7.29 -24.60
C LEU A 268 -1.24 6.52 -23.58
N ALA A 269 -0.24 5.76 -24.04
CA ALA A 269 0.72 5.09 -23.17
C ALA A 269 1.46 6.09 -22.27
N HIS A 270 1.90 7.22 -22.82
CA HIS A 270 2.50 8.30 -22.05
C HIS A 270 1.52 8.94 -21.05
N ALA A 271 0.25 9.09 -21.43
CA ALA A 271 -0.77 9.61 -20.51
C ALA A 271 -1.00 8.66 -19.32
N VAL A 272 -1.00 7.34 -19.56
CA VAL A 272 -1.07 6.32 -18.49
C VAL A 272 0.17 6.35 -17.61
N GLU A 273 1.37 6.43 -18.20
CA GLU A 273 2.64 6.55 -17.45
C GLU A 273 2.65 7.80 -16.56
N ASP A 274 2.20 8.95 -17.07
CA ASP A 274 2.13 10.20 -16.33
C ASP A 274 1.09 10.14 -15.21
N ALA A 275 -0.11 9.60 -15.46
CA ALA A 275 -1.16 9.43 -14.44
C ALA A 275 -0.68 8.54 -13.28
N LEU A 276 -0.07 7.39 -13.61
CA LEU A 276 0.47 6.47 -12.62
C LEU A 276 1.59 7.09 -11.78
N ARG A 277 2.46 7.91 -12.37
CA ARG A 277 3.53 8.61 -11.63
C ARG A 277 3.01 9.75 -10.76
N GLU A 278 1.94 10.43 -11.17
CA GLU A 278 1.33 11.51 -10.37
C GLU A 278 0.54 10.94 -9.17
N ASP A 279 -0.23 9.87 -9.39
CA ASP A 279 -1.18 9.35 -8.39
C ASP A 279 -0.59 8.23 -7.51
N VAL A 280 0.46 7.53 -7.97
CA VAL A 280 1.09 6.41 -7.23
C VAL A 280 2.55 6.74 -6.90
N VAL A 281 2.75 7.49 -5.81
CA VAL A 281 4.06 8.07 -5.39
C VAL A 281 5.20 7.04 -5.28
N ARG A 282 4.90 5.77 -4.99
CA ARG A 282 5.90 4.70 -4.81
C ARG A 282 6.36 4.05 -6.13
N LEU A 283 5.76 4.42 -7.26
CA LEU A 283 6.01 3.84 -8.58
C LEU A 283 7.10 4.66 -9.30
N ILE A 284 8.33 4.14 -9.39
CA ILE A 284 9.47 4.89 -9.97
C ILE A 284 9.66 4.65 -11.47
N GLY A 285 9.05 3.59 -12.01
CA GLY A 285 9.15 3.24 -13.42
C GLY A 285 7.93 2.45 -13.86
N VAL A 286 7.42 2.81 -15.04
CA VAL A 286 6.28 2.16 -15.68
C VAL A 286 6.65 1.88 -17.13
N THR A 287 6.42 0.66 -17.57
CA THR A 287 6.49 0.28 -18.98
C THR A 287 5.07 -0.02 -19.45
N VAL A 288 4.57 0.77 -20.40
CA VAL A 288 3.22 0.61 -20.95
C VAL A 288 3.28 -0.02 -22.34
N HIS A 289 2.71 -1.21 -22.48
CA HIS A 289 2.46 -1.86 -23.76
C HIS A 289 1.05 -1.55 -24.25
N VAL A 290 0.89 -1.30 -25.55
CA VAL A 290 -0.40 -0.95 -26.16
C VAL A 290 -0.84 -2.10 -27.04
N GLU A 291 -2.00 -2.66 -26.73
CA GLU A 291 -2.59 -3.79 -27.44
C GLU A 291 -3.94 -3.38 -28.04
N PRO A 292 -4.32 -3.90 -29.22
CA PRO A 292 -5.65 -3.68 -29.74
C PRO A 292 -6.67 -4.47 -28.92
N HIS A 293 -7.78 -3.82 -28.55
CA HIS A 293 -8.92 -4.47 -27.91
C HIS A 293 -9.62 -5.37 -28.92
N THR A 294 -9.18 -6.62 -28.99
CA THR A 294 -9.75 -7.64 -29.85
C THR A 294 -10.66 -8.55 -29.04
N ALA A 295 -11.86 -8.82 -29.55
CA ALA A 295 -12.84 -9.71 -28.91
C ALA A 295 -12.42 -11.20 -28.86
N ARG A 296 -11.15 -11.53 -29.08
CA ARG A 296 -10.62 -12.89 -29.11
C ARG A 296 -9.30 -12.99 -28.36
N GLY A 297 -9.34 -13.64 -27.21
CA GLY A 297 -8.16 -14.22 -26.57
C GLY A 297 -8.10 -13.96 -25.08
N THR A 298 -8.96 -14.65 -24.33
CA THR A 298 -8.70 -14.94 -22.91
C THR A 298 -7.27 -15.44 -22.78
N ILE A 299 -6.44 -14.68 -22.06
CA ILE A 299 -5.06 -15.03 -21.74
C ILE A 299 -5.08 -16.35 -20.97
N ALA A 300 -4.22 -17.28 -21.39
CA ALA A 300 -3.91 -18.46 -20.61
C ALA A 300 -3.34 -18.00 -19.26
N ASP A 301 -4.10 -18.23 -18.21
CA ASP A 301 -3.75 -17.95 -16.83
C ASP A 301 -2.50 -18.79 -16.47
N GLY A 302 -1.37 -18.11 -16.33
CA GLY A 302 -0.13 -18.70 -15.85
C GLY A 302 -0.17 -18.76 -14.33
N SER A 303 -0.62 -19.91 -13.83
CA SER A 303 -0.53 -20.38 -12.44
C SER A 303 0.87 -20.25 -11.86
#